data_AF-C5KWX1-F1
#
_entry.id   AF-C5KWX1-F1
#
_cell.length_a   1.000
_cell.length_b   1.000
_cell.length_c   1.000
_cell.angle_alpha   90.00
_cell.angle_beta   90.00
_cell.angle_gamma   90.00
#
_symmetry.space_group_name_H-M   'P 1'
#
loop_
_entity.id
_entity.type
_entity.pdbx_description
1 polymer ?
#
loop_
_entity_poly.entity_id
_entity_poly.type
_entity_poly.pdbx_seq_one_letter_code
_entity_poly.pdbx_strand_id
1 'polypeptide(L)'
;MLEWHKGPDRNDELKEWLSKKTNRYEVTSDDLEANAQSSHGCCSICLAEYDPGNKILELPCGHRFHEECFRECFKVASGPSARKCPMCRTQVGPRNEEEDVPKDPRRNAQLM
;
A
#
# COMPACT_ATOMS: atom_id res chain seq x y z
N MET A 1 -13.30 15.73 31.03
CA MET A 1 -12.85 16.37 29.78
C MET A 1 -11.73 15.48 29.25
N LEU A 2 -12.08 14.41 28.53
CA LEU A 2 -11.06 13.47 28.02
C LEU A 2 -10.53 14.05 26.72
N GLU A 3 -9.35 14.65 26.78
CA GLU A 3 -8.58 15.04 25.61
C GLU A 3 -8.21 13.75 24.86
N TRP A 4 -8.99 13.46 23.81
CA TRP A 4 -8.62 12.45 22.84
C TRP A 4 -7.38 12.96 22.10
N HIS A 5 -6.21 12.58 22.59
CA HIS A 5 -4.99 12.66 21.80
C HIS A 5 -5.21 11.84 20.54
N LYS A 6 -5.45 12.54 19.43
CA LYS A 6 -5.38 11.96 18.10
C LYS A 6 -3.99 11.35 17.99
N GLY A 7 -3.92 10.02 18.08
CA GLY A 7 -2.72 9.28 17.72
C GLY A 7 -2.27 9.67 16.31
N PRO A 8 -1.02 9.36 15.93
CA PRO A 8 -0.53 9.67 14.59
C PRO A 8 -1.55 9.17 13.57
N ASP A 9 -1.90 10.03 12.62
CA ASP A 9 -2.82 9.66 11.56
C ASP A 9 -2.25 8.39 10.89
N ARG A 10 -3.06 7.35 10.74
CA ARG A 10 -2.63 6.04 10.17
C ARG A 10 -1.97 6.20 8.78
N ASN A 11 -2.22 7.31 8.09
CA ASN A 11 -1.58 7.66 6.82
C ASN A 11 -0.12 8.11 7.00
N ASP A 12 0.26 8.65 8.16
CA ASP A 12 1.60 9.16 8.48
C ASP A 12 2.64 8.04 8.64
N GLU A 13 2.33 7.01 9.44
CA GLU A 13 3.17 5.82 9.59
C GLU A 13 3.38 5.10 8.25
N LEU A 14 2.35 5.09 7.40
CA LEU A 14 2.44 4.53 6.07
C LEU A 14 3.36 5.35 5.16
N LYS A 15 3.25 6.69 5.17
CA LYS A 15 4.16 7.56 4.40
C LYS A 15 5.61 7.33 4.80
N GLU A 16 5.85 7.20 6.10
CA GLU A 16 7.17 6.90 6.62
C GLU A 16 7.67 5.54 6.12
N TRP A 17 6.83 4.51 6.20
CA TRP A 17 7.16 3.18 5.70
C TRP A 17 7.45 3.19 4.21
N LEU A 18 6.63 3.85 3.39
CA LEU A 18 6.84 3.96 1.94
C LEU A 18 8.18 4.66 1.66
N SER A 19 8.49 5.73 2.40
CA SER A 19 9.76 6.41 2.27
C SER A 19 10.98 5.53 2.63
N LYS A 20 10.81 4.54 3.52
CA LYS A 20 11.91 3.71 4.04
C LYS A 20 12.03 2.33 3.38
N LYS A 21 10.95 1.75 2.87
CA LYS A 21 10.86 0.34 2.44
C LYS A 21 10.45 0.12 0.99
N THR A 22 10.12 1.18 0.25
CA THR A 22 9.80 1.09 -1.18
C THR A 22 10.84 1.82 -2.00
N ASN A 23 11.05 1.34 -3.22
CA ASN A 23 11.92 2.00 -4.17
C ASN A 23 11.09 3.03 -4.95
N ARG A 24 11.54 4.28 -4.98
CA ARG A 24 10.88 5.36 -5.71
C ARG A 24 11.83 5.91 -6.76
N TYR A 25 11.38 5.91 -8.00
CA TYR A 25 12.16 6.39 -9.13
C TYR A 25 11.26 7.12 -10.14
N GLU A 26 11.89 7.94 -10.97
CA GLU A 26 11.24 8.61 -12.09
C GLU A 26 11.54 7.81 -13.35
N VAL A 27 10.51 7.54 -14.15
CA VAL A 27 10.69 6.83 -15.42
C VAL A 27 11.49 7.72 -16.36
N THR A 28 12.51 7.13 -16.99
CA THR A 28 13.27 7.78 -18.06
C THR A 28 12.85 7.22 -19.41
N SER A 29 13.20 7.93 -20.48
CA SER A 29 12.96 7.45 -21.84
C SER A 29 13.64 6.08 -22.10
N ASP A 30 14.82 5.87 -21.51
CA ASP A 30 15.55 4.61 -21.59
C ASP A 30 14.81 3.44 -20.92
N ASP A 31 14.13 3.69 -19.78
CA ASP A 31 13.31 2.68 -19.09
C ASP A 31 12.13 2.21 -19.95
N LEU A 32 11.53 3.12 -20.73
CA LEU A 32 10.40 2.82 -21.60
C LEU A 32 10.81 1.98 -22.80
N GLU A 33 11.97 2.25 -23.38
CA GLU A 33 12.50 1.46 -24.49
C GLU A 33 12.77 0.01 -24.05
N ALA A 34 13.32 -0.19 -22.84
CA ALA A 34 13.54 -1.51 -22.25
C ALA A 34 12.24 -2.27 -21.93
N ASN A 35 11.14 -1.55 -21.68
CA ASN A 35 9.88 -2.13 -21.20
C ASN A 35 8.80 -2.22 -22.30
N ALA A 36 9.01 -1.63 -23.47
CA ALA A 36 8.09 -1.64 -24.61
C ALA A 36 7.73 -3.05 -25.11
N GLN A 37 8.50 -4.07 -24.72
CA GLN A 37 8.30 -5.47 -25.10
C GLN A 37 7.75 -6.33 -23.96
N SER A 38 7.45 -5.75 -22.79
CA SER A 38 7.07 -6.47 -21.59
C SER A 38 5.78 -5.92 -20.96
N SER A 39 4.94 -6.80 -20.40
CA SER A 39 3.65 -6.44 -19.78
C SER A 39 3.77 -5.61 -18.49
N HIS A 40 4.98 -5.14 -18.17
CA HIS A 40 5.30 -4.37 -16.97
C HIS A 40 5.33 -2.85 -17.23
N GLY A 41 4.87 -2.40 -18.40
CA GLY A 41 4.82 -1.00 -18.87
C GLY A 41 3.67 -0.14 -18.38
N CYS A 42 2.75 -0.69 -17.59
CA CYS A 42 1.55 0.02 -17.16
C CYS A 42 1.29 -0.10 -15.65
N CYS A 43 0.60 0.90 -15.10
CA CYS A 43 0.15 0.87 -13.72
C CYS A 43 -1.12 0.03 -13.59
N SER A 44 -1.11 -1.01 -12.77
CA SER A 44 -2.29 -1.88 -12.61
C SER A 44 -3.45 -1.26 -11.81
N ILE A 45 -3.29 -0.04 -11.30
CA ILE A 45 -4.34 0.69 -10.57
C ILE A 45 -5.17 1.55 -11.53
N CYS A 46 -4.51 2.39 -12.32
CA CYS A 46 -5.17 3.29 -13.28
C CYS A 46 -5.21 2.73 -14.71
N LEU A 47 -4.49 1.63 -14.97
CA LEU A 47 -4.34 0.98 -16.28
C LEU A 47 -3.69 1.88 -17.35
N ALA A 48 -3.02 2.96 -16.94
CA ALA A 48 -2.26 3.84 -17.83
C ALA A 48 -0.82 3.36 -18.01
N GLU A 49 -0.26 3.63 -19.20
CA GLU A 49 1.16 3.43 -19.49
C GLU A 49 2.03 4.39 -18.67
N TYR A 50 3.29 4.03 -18.51
CA TYR A 50 4.26 4.91 -17.87
C TYR A 50 4.84 5.90 -18.88
N ASP A 51 4.92 7.16 -18.48
CA ASP A 51 5.53 8.25 -19.26
C ASP A 51 6.83 8.74 -18.60
N PRO A 52 7.77 9.31 -19.37
CA PRO A 52 8.99 9.87 -18.80
C PRO A 52 8.64 10.98 -17.79
N GLY A 53 9.28 10.93 -16.62
CA GLY A 53 8.97 11.81 -15.47
C GLY A 53 7.84 11.31 -14.57
N ASN A 54 7.19 10.18 -14.89
CA ASN A 54 6.25 9.55 -13.96
C ASN A 54 6.97 9.04 -12.72
N LYS A 55 6.40 9.32 -11.55
CA LYS A 55 6.92 8.82 -10.27
C LYS A 55 6.39 7.42 -10.02
N ILE A 56 7.27 6.44 -10.10
CA ILE A 56 6.95 5.04 -9.85
C ILE A 56 7.34 4.67 -8.44
N LEU A 57 6.45 3.92 -7.80
CA LEU A 57 6.67 3.29 -6.52
C LEU A 57 6.70 1.78 -6.73
N GLU A 58 7.85 1.19 -6.47
CA GLU A 58 8.07 -0.25 -6.48
C GLU A 58 8.05 -0.78 -5.05
N LEU A 59 7.09 -1.67 -4.78
CA LEU A 59 6.95 -2.35 -3.51
C LEU A 59 8.03 -3.42 -3.33
N PRO A 60 8.34 -3.83 -2.08
CA PRO A 60 9.28 -4.92 -1.81
C PRO A 60 8.83 -6.27 -2.39
N CYS A 61 7.56 -6.40 -2.82
CA CYS A 61 7.07 -7.56 -3.56
C CYS A 61 7.36 -7.49 -5.08
N GLY A 62 8.04 -6.45 -5.56
CA GLY A 62 8.41 -6.27 -6.98
C GLY A 62 7.33 -5.64 -7.86
N HIS A 63 6.15 -5.29 -7.30
CA HIS A 63 5.08 -4.66 -8.08
C HIS A 63 5.25 -3.13 -8.11
N ARG A 64 5.00 -2.56 -9.29
CA ARG A 64 5.20 -1.14 -9.61
C ARG A 64 3.86 -0.45 -9.84
N PHE A 65 3.72 0.75 -9.30
CA PHE A 65 2.54 1.60 -9.50
C PHE A 65 2.97 3.06 -9.56
N HIS A 66 2.14 3.94 -10.11
CA HIS A 66 2.33 5.37 -9.88
C HIS A 66 2.24 5.68 -8.38
N GLU A 67 3.15 6.53 -7.88
CA GLU A 67 3.19 6.93 -6.47
C GLU A 67 1.82 7.49 -6.03
N GLU A 68 1.19 8.29 -6.89
CA GLU A 68 -0.14 8.87 -6.65
C GLU A 68 -1.25 7.82 -6.62
N CYS A 69 -1.30 6.90 -7.58
CA CYS A 69 -2.33 5.87 -7.65
C CYS A 69 -2.24 4.94 -6.44
N PHE A 70 -1.02 4.61 -6.03
CA PHE A 70 -0.79 3.84 -4.83
C PHE A 70 -1.28 4.59 -3.59
N ARG A 71 -0.92 5.88 -3.43
CA ARG A 71 -1.40 6.70 -2.29
C ARG A 71 -2.92 6.81 -2.25
N GLU A 72 -3.56 7.00 -3.40
CA GLU A 72 -5.02 7.12 -3.48
C GLU A 72 -5.71 5.81 -3.08
N CYS A 73 -5.19 4.67 -3.55
CA CYS A 73 -5.68 3.34 -3.17
C CYS A 73 -5.73 3.14 -1.63
N PHE A 74 -4.79 3.73 -0.89
CA PHE A 74 -4.73 3.61 0.57
C PHE A 74 -5.65 4.59 1.30
N LYS A 75 -5.96 5.75 0.69
CA LYS A 75 -6.94 6.70 1.25
C LYS A 75 -8.35 6.12 1.19
N VAL A 76 -8.74 5.51 0.05
CA VAL A 76 -10.07 4.91 -0.10
C VAL A 76 -10.22 3.59 0.65
N ALA A 77 -9.14 2.83 0.83
CA ALA A 77 -9.18 1.60 1.59
C ALA A 77 -9.18 1.90 3.11
N SER A 78 -10.37 1.99 3.72
CA SER A 78 -10.49 2.23 5.18
C SER A 78 -10.49 0.95 6.04
N GLY A 79 -9.98 -0.19 5.55
CA GLY A 79 -10.09 -1.50 6.22
C GLY A 79 -8.75 -2.24 6.45
N PRO A 80 -8.79 -3.51 6.88
CA PRO A 80 -7.59 -4.37 7.07
C PRO A 80 -6.87 -4.68 5.75
N SER A 81 -7.54 -4.46 4.61
CA SER A 81 -6.97 -4.57 3.26
C SER A 81 -6.22 -3.31 2.82
N ALA A 82 -6.30 -2.21 3.57
CA ALA A 82 -5.61 -0.96 3.23
C ALA A 82 -4.11 -1.16 3.11
N ARG A 83 -3.53 -2.01 3.97
CA ARG A 83 -2.09 -2.26 4.07
C ARG A 83 -1.63 -3.45 3.24
N LYS A 84 -2.13 -3.61 2.02
CA LYS A 84 -1.80 -4.75 1.14
C LYS A 84 -1.55 -4.30 -0.29
N CYS A 85 -0.60 -4.96 -0.96
CA CYS A 85 -0.36 -4.77 -2.38
C CYS A 85 -1.63 -5.13 -3.18
N PRO A 86 -2.12 -4.28 -4.10
CA PRO A 86 -3.33 -4.57 -4.87
C PRO A 86 -3.18 -5.76 -5.82
N MET A 87 -1.93 -6.14 -6.16
CA MET A 87 -1.64 -7.24 -7.08
C MET A 87 -1.48 -8.60 -6.37
N CYS A 88 -0.67 -8.65 -5.32
CA CYS A 88 -0.30 -9.91 -4.66
C CYS A 88 -0.73 -10.00 -3.18
N ARG A 89 -1.39 -8.96 -2.66
CA ARG A 89 -1.83 -8.84 -1.26
C ARG A 89 -0.73 -8.91 -0.20
N THR A 90 0.56 -8.82 -0.61
CA THR A 90 1.69 -8.68 0.31
C THR A 90 1.48 -7.47 1.22
N GLN A 91 1.77 -7.61 2.51
CA GLN A 91 1.58 -6.56 3.49
C GLN A 91 2.48 -5.35 3.21
N VAL A 92 1.90 -4.15 3.26
CA VAL A 92 2.55 -2.85 3.05
C VAL A 92 2.31 -2.01 4.30
N GLY A 93 3.38 -1.70 5.03
CA GLY A 93 3.32 -0.98 6.30
C GLY A 93 3.79 -1.80 7.49
N PRO A 94 3.94 -1.17 8.68
CA PRO A 94 4.28 -1.89 9.90
C PRO A 94 3.18 -2.91 10.24
N ARG A 95 3.60 -4.07 10.76
CA ARG A 95 2.69 -5.09 11.30
C ARG A 95 2.26 -4.58 12.68
N ASN A 96 1.08 -3.95 12.80
CA ASN A 96 0.49 -3.80 14.13
C ASN A 96 0.05 -5.20 14.57
N GLU A 97 0.69 -5.71 15.60
CA GLU A 97 0.36 -6.98 16.25
C GLU A 97 -0.99 -6.90 17.00
N GLU A 98 -1.65 -5.74 17.00
CA GLU A 98 -2.86 -5.43 17.78
C GLU A 98 -4.19 -5.68 17.03
N GLU A 99 -4.18 -5.91 15.72
CA GLU A 99 -5.39 -6.23 14.93
C GLU A 99 -5.63 -7.74 14.75
N ASP A 100 -4.73 -8.60 15.23
CA ASP A 100 -4.92 -10.06 15.29
C ASP A 100 -5.55 -10.48 16.62
N VAL A 101 -6.55 -9.73 17.10
CA VAL A 101 -7.44 -10.25 18.15
C VAL A 101 -8.59 -10.94 17.43
N PRO A 102 -8.68 -12.29 17.46
CA PRO A 102 -9.88 -12.97 17.02
C PRO A 102 -11.05 -12.48 17.87
N LYS A 103 -11.88 -11.60 17.29
CA LYS A 103 -13.18 -11.23 17.84
C LYS A 103 -14.15 -12.39 17.63
N ASP A 104 -13.91 -13.52 18.31
CA ASP A 104 -14.92 -14.57 18.43
C ASP A 104 -15.63 -14.42 19.78
N PRO A 105 -16.84 -13.81 19.80
CA PRO A 105 -17.62 -13.64 21.02
C PRO A 105 -18.33 -14.94 21.46
N ARG A 106 -18.08 -16.12 20.87
CA ARG A 106 -18.92 -17.32 21.08
C ARG A 106 -18.42 -18.27 22.17
N ARG A 107 -17.54 -17.81 23.08
CA ARG A 107 -17.02 -18.66 24.17
C ARG A 107 -17.59 -18.32 25.56
N ASN A 108 -18.82 -17.85 25.62
CA ASN A 108 -19.60 -17.78 26.85
C ASN A 108 -21.01 -18.40 26.68
N ALA A 109 -21.12 -19.52 25.97
CA ALA A 109 -22.30 -20.37 26.09
C ALA A 109 -22.13 -21.27 27.33
N GLN A 110 -22.71 -20.81 28.44
CA GLN A 110 -23.35 -21.57 29.51
C GLN A 110 -22.57 -22.77 30.11
N LEU A 111 -21.99 -22.57 31.30
CA LEU A 111 -21.96 -23.64 32.30
C LEU A 111 -22.90 -23.22 33.43
N MET A 112 -24.01 -23.95 33.53
CA MET A 112 -24.97 -23.90 34.63
C MET A 112 -24.39 -24.56 35.87
#